data_AF-A0A1Y3BQY8-F1
#
_entry.id   AF-A0A1Y3BQY8-F1
#
_cell.length_a   1.000
_cell.length_b   1.000
_cell.length_c   1.000
_cell.angle_alpha   90.00
_cell.angle_beta   90.00
_cell.angle_gamma   90.00
#
_symmetry.space_group_name_H-M   'P 1'
#
loop_
_entity.id
_entity.type
_entity.pdbx_description
1 polymer ?
#
loop_
_entity_poly.entity_id
_entity_poly.type
_entity_poly.pdbx_seq_one_letter_code
_entity_poly.pdbx_strand_id
1 'polypeptide(L)'
;MEIDNALLGIQKMLKLIFYREKSIRDALMEAFAEIYLNHSLSVEKTKNQDCPDSKNIHYMQVKNLSNMILKLNQGELICAEALIKELYAAQKFNQIHLQILWERYAKKYSKITDEDSRAALIIIGMLASAQPSLIRNESNLNNIISISLEPPHCHDHRFVADTCEVLLKSFKLPQIDLMEKFFKLPPDHLLFIRLRSIIADSISDIDSKYWLRMASSCIKV
;
A
#
# COMPACT_ATOMS: atom_id res chain seq x y z
N MET A 1 20.30 -19.37 -1.98
CA MET A 1 20.97 -19.34 -0.66
C MET A 1 20.22 -18.29 0.15
N GLU A 2 19.18 -18.70 0.89
CA GLU A 2 18.57 -17.80 1.88
C GLU A 2 19.57 -17.69 3.03
N ILE A 3 20.04 -16.48 3.31
CA ILE A 3 20.90 -16.25 4.47
C ILE A 3 19.97 -16.22 5.68
N ASP A 4 20.17 -17.13 6.61
CA ASP A 4 19.46 -17.13 7.89
C ASP A 4 19.57 -15.74 8.53
N ASN A 5 18.43 -15.15 8.93
CA ASN A 5 18.29 -13.80 9.51
C ASN A 5 18.39 -12.59 8.57
N ALA A 6 18.42 -12.75 7.25
CA ALA A 6 18.39 -11.60 6.33
C ALA A 6 17.18 -10.67 6.57
N LEU A 7 16.01 -11.24 6.87
CA LEU A 7 14.79 -10.48 7.20
C LEU A 7 14.96 -9.63 8.47
N LEU A 8 15.61 -10.16 9.52
CA LEU A 8 15.89 -9.41 10.75
C LEU A 8 16.83 -8.23 10.48
N GLY A 9 17.79 -8.40 9.57
CA GLY A 9 18.66 -7.32 9.09
C GLY A 9 17.85 -6.20 8.45
N ILE A 10 16.97 -6.54 7.49
CA ILE A 10 16.08 -5.60 6.81
C ILE A 10 15.17 -4.86 7.81
N GLN A 11 14.55 -5.58 8.75
CA GLN A 11 13.68 -4.99 9.78
C GLN A 11 14.44 -4.01 10.70
N LYS A 12 15.70 -4.30 11.03
CA LYS A 12 16.55 -3.38 11.80
C LYS A 12 16.95 -2.16 10.97
N MET A 13 17.29 -2.36 9.69
CA MET A 13 17.63 -1.27 8.77
C MET A 13 16.45 -0.31 8.58
N LEU A 14 15.21 -0.81 8.44
CA LEU A 14 14.02 0.02 8.29
C LEU A 14 13.91 1.12 9.37
N LYS A 15 14.33 0.84 10.61
CA LYS A 15 14.27 1.80 11.72
C LYS A 15 15.18 3.01 11.53
N LEU A 16 16.21 2.89 10.68
CA LEU A 16 17.15 3.97 10.38
C LEU A 16 16.48 5.14 9.63
N ILE A 17 15.29 4.95 9.07
CA ILE A 17 14.55 5.99 8.35
C ILE A 17 14.23 7.21 9.24
N PHE A 18 14.18 7.03 10.56
CA PHE A 18 13.91 8.09 11.52
C PHE A 18 15.17 8.70 12.16
N TYR A 19 16.36 8.35 11.66
CA TYR A 19 17.61 8.97 12.13
C TYR A 19 17.71 10.42 11.65
N ARG A 20 18.31 11.28 12.52
CA ARG A 20 18.46 12.72 12.23
C ARG A 20 19.46 12.99 11.10
N GLU A 21 20.49 12.15 11.00
CA GLU A 21 21.56 12.31 10.02
C GLU A 21 21.08 11.96 8.61
N LYS A 22 21.15 12.94 7.71
CA LYS A 22 20.74 12.75 6.31
C LYS A 22 21.58 11.69 5.61
N SER A 23 22.89 11.63 5.86
CA SER A 23 23.79 10.62 5.30
C SER A 23 23.34 9.18 5.60
N ILE A 24 22.83 8.93 6.81
CA ILE A 24 22.30 7.62 7.21
C ILE A 24 21.02 7.29 6.42
N ARG A 25 20.10 8.25 6.28
CA ARG A 25 18.86 8.06 5.51
C ARG A 25 19.12 7.88 4.01
N ASP A 26 20.06 8.64 3.46
CA ASP A 26 20.47 8.50 2.05
C ASP A 26 21.10 7.12 1.79
N ALA A 27 21.98 6.66 2.69
CA ALA A 27 22.58 5.33 2.61
C ALA A 27 21.54 4.20 2.75
N LEU A 28 20.56 4.39 3.65
CA LEU A 28 19.42 3.49 3.78
C LEU A 28 18.61 3.39 2.48
N MET A 29 18.23 4.54 1.91
CA MET A 29 17.49 4.59 0.65
C MET A 29 18.24 3.89 -0.48
N GLU A 30 19.56 4.10 -0.58
CA GLU A 30 20.36 3.45 -1.62
C GLU A 30 20.44 1.93 -1.41
N ALA A 31 20.63 1.47 -0.17
CA ALA A 31 20.63 0.04 0.13
C ALA A 31 19.28 -0.63 -0.17
N PHE A 32 18.16 0.02 0.19
CA PHE A 32 16.83 -0.50 -0.12
C PHE A 32 16.52 -0.46 -1.62
N ALA A 33 16.93 0.61 -2.30
CA ALA A 33 16.85 0.66 -3.75
C ALA A 33 17.66 -0.48 -4.36
N GLU A 34 18.86 -0.78 -3.87
CA GLU A 34 19.66 -1.88 -4.39
C GLU A 34 18.99 -3.25 -4.19
N ILE A 35 18.45 -3.51 -3.00
CA ILE A 35 17.86 -4.81 -2.65
C ILE A 35 16.52 -5.06 -3.37
N TYR A 36 15.68 -4.03 -3.49
CA TYR A 36 14.29 -4.19 -3.94
C TYR A 36 13.99 -3.56 -5.30
N LEU A 37 14.77 -2.55 -5.71
CA LEU A 37 14.53 -1.78 -6.93
C LEU A 37 15.63 -1.98 -7.99
N ASN A 38 16.86 -2.32 -7.64
CA ASN A 38 17.90 -2.57 -8.64
C ASN A 38 17.97 -4.06 -8.98
N HIS A 39 18.07 -4.32 -10.27
CA HIS A 39 18.37 -5.65 -10.80
C HIS A 39 19.79 -5.66 -11.39
N SER A 40 20.75 -5.03 -10.72
CA SER A 40 22.14 -4.89 -11.18
C SER A 40 22.93 -6.21 -11.25
N LEU A 41 22.33 -7.37 -10.93
CA LEU A 41 23.03 -8.67 -10.92
C LEU A 41 22.52 -9.74 -11.90
N SER A 42 21.62 -9.43 -12.84
CA SER A 42 21.36 -10.43 -13.91
C SER A 42 20.96 -9.92 -15.29
N VAL A 43 20.99 -8.61 -15.55
CA VAL A 43 20.79 -8.11 -16.91
C VAL A 43 21.93 -7.18 -17.25
N GLU A 44 23.07 -7.78 -17.61
CA GLU A 44 24.00 -7.09 -18.47
C GLU A 44 23.23 -6.61 -19.71
N LYS A 45 23.26 -5.28 -19.91
CA LYS A 45 22.99 -4.60 -21.19
C LYS A 45 21.56 -4.76 -21.75
N THR A 46 20.73 -3.76 -21.47
CA THR A 46 19.94 -3.14 -22.54
C THR A 46 19.61 -1.70 -22.17
N LYS A 47 20.49 -0.80 -22.62
CA LYS A 47 20.13 0.61 -22.84
C LYS A 47 19.06 0.61 -23.93
N ASN A 48 17.78 0.68 -23.57
CA ASN A 48 16.67 1.17 -24.40
C ASN A 48 15.45 1.31 -23.48
N GLN A 49 14.99 2.56 -23.27
CA GLN A 49 13.99 2.91 -22.26
C GLN A 49 12.54 2.51 -22.61
N ASP A 50 12.30 1.81 -23.73
CA ASP A 50 10.96 1.34 -24.14
C ASP A 50 10.99 -0.13 -24.63
N CYS A 51 11.58 -1.02 -23.84
CA CYS A 51 11.51 -2.47 -24.10
C CYS A 51 10.40 -3.11 -23.22
N PRO A 52 9.66 -4.14 -23.70
CA PRO A 52 8.76 -4.97 -22.89
C PRO A 52 9.40 -5.49 -21.59
N ASP A 53 10.73 -5.56 -21.55
CA ASP A 53 11.54 -5.91 -20.37
C ASP A 53 11.41 -4.90 -19.22
N SER A 54 11.15 -3.62 -19.50
CA SER A 54 11.05 -2.56 -18.49
C SER A 54 9.82 -2.72 -17.57
N LYS A 55 8.64 -3.01 -18.14
CA LYS A 55 7.43 -3.28 -17.34
C LYS A 55 7.58 -4.56 -16.51
N ASN A 56 8.27 -5.57 -17.04
CA ASN A 56 8.57 -6.81 -16.29
C ASN A 56 9.51 -6.54 -15.10
N ILE A 57 10.54 -5.71 -15.27
CA ILE A 57 11.42 -5.27 -14.18
C ILE A 57 10.61 -4.55 -13.11
N HIS A 58 9.79 -3.57 -13.48
CA HIS A 58 8.92 -2.87 -12.52
C HIS A 58 7.93 -3.79 -11.82
N TYR A 59 7.42 -4.80 -12.53
CA TYR A 59 6.56 -5.82 -11.94
C TYR A 59 7.31 -6.64 -10.88
N MET A 60 8.55 -7.05 -11.15
CA MET A 60 9.39 -7.76 -10.19
C MET A 60 9.72 -6.90 -8.97
N GLN A 61 10.04 -5.62 -9.17
CA GLN A 61 10.31 -4.67 -8.08
C GLN A 61 9.09 -4.52 -7.16
N VAL A 62 7.90 -4.30 -7.73
CA VAL A 62 6.64 -4.22 -6.95
C VAL A 62 6.35 -5.54 -6.24
N LYS A 63 6.60 -6.68 -6.88
CA LYS A 63 6.44 -8.00 -6.25
C LYS A 63 7.38 -8.17 -5.05
N ASN A 64 8.66 -7.79 -5.19
CA ASN A 64 9.64 -7.90 -4.11
C ASN A 64 9.27 -7.01 -2.91
N LEU A 65 8.82 -5.78 -3.18
CA LEU A 65 8.29 -4.89 -2.14
C LEU A 65 7.03 -5.46 -1.49
N SER A 66 6.09 -6.00 -2.27
CA SER A 66 4.88 -6.65 -1.74
C SER A 66 5.23 -7.79 -0.77
N ASN A 67 6.18 -8.64 -1.16
CA ASN A 67 6.67 -9.74 -0.32
C ASN A 67 7.34 -9.27 0.97
N MET A 68 8.03 -8.12 0.95
CA MET A 68 8.58 -7.51 2.15
C MET A 68 7.45 -7.05 3.06
N ILE A 69 6.50 -6.26 2.54
CA ILE A 69 5.38 -5.67 3.29
C ILE A 69 4.57 -6.74 4.04
N LEU A 70 4.32 -7.89 3.41
CA LEU A 70 3.57 -9.00 4.01
C LEU A 70 4.26 -9.64 5.21
N LYS A 71 5.58 -9.46 5.38
CA LYS A 71 6.38 -10.02 6.49
C LYS A 71 6.55 -9.05 7.67
N LEU A 72 6.07 -7.82 7.54
CA LEU A 72 6.27 -6.77 8.55
C LEU A 72 5.15 -6.75 9.59
N ASN A 73 5.51 -6.45 10.83
CA ASN A 73 4.52 -6.10 11.87
C ASN A 73 4.08 -4.63 11.77
N GLN A 74 3.11 -4.21 12.60
CA GLN A 74 2.56 -2.85 12.53
C GLN A 74 3.61 -1.74 12.74
N GLY A 75 4.56 -1.92 13.65
CA GLY A 75 5.61 -0.93 13.89
C GLY A 75 6.60 -0.83 12.72
N GLU A 76 6.89 -1.97 12.09
CA GLU A 76 7.73 -2.04 10.90
C GLU A 76 7.02 -1.46 9.67
N LEU A 77 5.70 -1.62 9.54
CA LEU A 77 4.91 -0.99 8.48
C LEU A 77 4.96 0.54 8.53
N ILE A 78 5.05 1.14 9.73
CA ILE A 78 5.24 2.59 9.87
C ILE A 78 6.60 3.02 9.31
N CYS A 79 7.66 2.23 9.57
CA CYS A 79 8.99 2.49 9.02
C CYS A 79 9.01 2.32 7.50
N ALA A 80 8.38 1.25 7.00
CA ALA A 80 8.24 1.01 5.57
C ALA A 80 7.44 2.10 4.85
N GLU A 81 6.38 2.62 5.47
CA GLU A 81 5.59 3.74 4.93
C GLU A 81 6.47 4.99 4.74
N ALA A 82 7.31 5.33 5.72
CA ALA A 82 8.24 6.46 5.60
C ALA A 82 9.26 6.23 4.46
N LEU A 83 9.83 5.04 4.36
CA LEU A 83 10.79 4.69 3.31
C LEU A 83 10.15 4.76 1.91
N ILE A 84 8.97 4.17 1.71
CA ILE A 84 8.29 4.16 0.41
C ILE A 84 7.96 5.59 -0.06
N LYS A 85 7.61 6.49 0.86
CA LYS A 85 7.41 7.91 0.55
C LYS A 85 8.70 8.58 0.09
N GLU A 86 9.82 8.35 0.78
CA GLU A 86 11.12 8.91 0.38
C GLU A 86 11.56 8.36 -0.99
N LEU A 87 11.39 7.05 -1.24
CA LEU A 87 11.68 6.43 -2.54
C LEU A 87 10.80 7.00 -3.66
N TYR A 88 9.53 7.31 -3.37
CA TYR A 88 8.63 7.93 -4.33
C TYR A 88 8.98 9.39 -4.63
N ALA A 89 9.31 10.16 -3.59
CA ALA A 89 9.77 11.53 -3.73
C ALA A 89 11.07 11.62 -4.55
N ALA A 90 11.97 10.66 -4.37
CA ALA A 90 13.22 10.53 -5.13
C ALA A 90 13.05 9.95 -6.54
N GLN A 91 11.82 9.66 -6.99
CA GLN A 91 11.50 9.03 -8.28
C GLN A 91 12.12 7.63 -8.51
N LYS A 92 12.65 7.00 -7.45
CA LYS A 92 13.13 5.61 -7.48
C LYS A 92 11.95 4.63 -7.52
N PHE A 93 10.87 4.95 -6.80
CA PHE A 93 9.54 4.37 -6.97
C PHE A 93 8.69 5.38 -7.74
N ASN A 94 8.09 5.03 -8.87
CA ASN A 94 7.52 6.03 -9.79
C ASN A 94 6.11 5.64 -10.29
N GLN A 95 5.57 6.41 -11.24
CA GLN A 95 4.22 6.20 -11.75
C GLN A 95 3.98 4.82 -12.39
N ILE A 96 5.00 4.21 -13.00
CA ILE A 96 4.90 2.85 -13.58
C ILE A 96 4.67 1.83 -12.45
N HIS A 97 5.36 1.99 -11.33
CA HIS A 97 5.17 1.13 -10.16
C HIS A 97 3.77 1.32 -9.56
N LEU A 98 3.30 2.56 -9.48
CA LEU A 98 1.95 2.86 -9.01
C LEU A 98 0.89 2.22 -9.92
N GLN A 99 1.05 2.31 -11.25
CA GLN A 99 0.16 1.63 -12.19
C GLN A 99 0.14 0.11 -11.93
N ILE A 100 1.30 -0.51 -11.76
CA ILE A 100 1.41 -1.94 -11.49
C ILE A 100 0.76 -2.30 -10.14
N LEU A 101 0.89 -1.47 -9.11
CA LEU A 101 0.18 -1.65 -7.84
C LEU A 101 -1.34 -1.68 -8.07
N TRP A 102 -1.89 -0.75 -8.85
CA TRP A 102 -3.32 -0.75 -9.17
C TRP A 102 -3.74 -2.00 -9.97
N GLU A 103 -2.93 -2.43 -10.94
CA GLU A 103 -3.18 -3.66 -11.70
C GLU A 103 -3.14 -4.90 -10.79
N ARG A 104 -2.26 -4.92 -9.79
CA ARG A 104 -2.14 -6.00 -8.79
C ARG A 104 -3.28 -5.98 -7.78
N TYR A 105 -3.64 -4.81 -7.28
CA TYR A 105 -4.79 -4.63 -6.41
C TYR A 105 -6.08 -5.12 -7.07
N ALA A 106 -6.29 -4.75 -8.35
CA ALA A 106 -7.43 -5.20 -9.13
C ALA A 106 -7.31 -6.65 -9.65
N LYS A 107 -6.27 -7.40 -9.25
CA LYS A 107 -6.01 -8.79 -9.67
C LYS A 107 -6.14 -9.00 -11.18
N LYS A 108 -5.66 -8.06 -12.00
CA LYS A 108 -5.80 -8.12 -13.47
C LYS A 108 -5.09 -9.31 -14.13
N TYR A 109 -4.24 -10.02 -13.39
CA TYR A 109 -3.48 -11.16 -13.88
C TYR A 109 -3.79 -12.40 -13.03
N SER A 110 -3.96 -13.56 -13.68
CA SER A 110 -4.42 -14.81 -13.05
C SER A 110 -3.51 -15.37 -11.95
N LYS A 111 -2.24 -14.95 -11.90
CA LYS A 111 -1.26 -15.42 -10.91
C LYS A 111 -1.23 -14.59 -9.61
N ILE A 112 -2.10 -13.60 -9.48
CA ILE A 112 -2.11 -12.67 -8.34
C ILE A 112 -3.01 -13.22 -7.24
N THR A 113 -2.42 -13.46 -6.07
CA THR A 113 -3.11 -13.96 -4.88
C THR A 113 -3.86 -12.85 -4.14
N ASP A 114 -4.71 -13.22 -3.19
CA ASP A 114 -5.40 -12.22 -2.33
C ASP A 114 -4.40 -11.44 -1.47
N GLU A 115 -3.35 -12.10 -0.97
CA GLU A 115 -2.27 -11.41 -0.23
C GLU A 115 -1.46 -10.47 -1.14
N ASP A 116 -1.27 -10.80 -2.43
CA ASP A 116 -0.65 -9.87 -3.38
C ASP A 116 -1.50 -8.61 -3.59
N SER A 117 -2.82 -8.77 -3.73
CA SER A 117 -3.77 -7.64 -3.85
C SER A 117 -3.78 -6.78 -2.58
N ARG A 118 -3.81 -7.42 -1.41
CA ARG A 118 -3.75 -6.78 -0.10
C ARG A 118 -2.44 -6.02 0.13
N ALA A 119 -1.29 -6.59 -0.24
CA ALA A 119 -0.02 -5.89 -0.19
C ALA A 119 -0.01 -4.66 -1.09
N ALA A 120 -0.57 -4.78 -2.30
CA ALA A 120 -0.66 -3.66 -3.23
C ALA A 120 -1.53 -2.53 -2.67
N LEU A 121 -2.70 -2.84 -2.08
CA LEU A 121 -3.56 -1.88 -1.39
C LEU A 121 -2.82 -1.14 -0.27
N ILE A 122 -2.08 -1.87 0.57
CA ILE A 122 -1.31 -1.28 1.66
C ILE A 122 -0.26 -0.29 1.13
N ILE A 123 0.50 -0.66 0.10
CA ILE A 123 1.53 0.22 -0.50
C ILE A 123 0.87 1.46 -1.15
N ILE A 124 -0.26 1.29 -1.85
CA ILE A 124 -1.04 2.41 -2.38
C ILE A 124 -1.43 3.37 -1.25
N GLY A 125 -1.91 2.86 -0.11
CA GLY A 125 -2.24 3.68 1.06
C GLY A 125 -1.06 4.38 1.70
N MET A 126 0.12 3.74 1.71
CA MET A 126 1.37 4.37 2.16
C MET A 126 1.69 5.61 1.32
N LEU A 127 1.56 5.53 -0.01
CA LEU A 127 1.76 6.68 -0.90
C LEU A 127 0.65 7.73 -0.74
N ALA A 128 -0.61 7.29 -0.63
CA ALA A 128 -1.76 8.17 -0.50
C ALA A 128 -1.73 9.03 0.77
N SER A 129 -1.10 8.56 1.84
CA SER A 129 -0.93 9.35 3.05
C SER A 129 -0.01 10.58 2.87
N ALA A 130 0.87 10.59 1.85
CA ALA A 130 1.65 11.77 1.44
C ALA A 130 1.00 12.52 0.27
N GLN A 131 0.31 11.79 -0.61
CA GLN A 131 -0.40 12.35 -1.77
C GLN A 131 -1.87 11.87 -1.79
N PRO A 132 -2.78 12.50 -1.02
CA PRO A 132 -4.17 12.06 -0.90
C PRO A 132 -4.96 12.00 -2.22
N SER A 133 -4.56 12.78 -3.22
CA SER A 133 -5.18 12.78 -4.56
C SER A 133 -5.11 11.42 -5.27
N LEU A 134 -4.19 10.54 -4.86
CA LEU A 134 -4.11 9.16 -5.37
C LEU A 134 -5.37 8.35 -5.06
N ILE A 135 -6.13 8.74 -4.04
CA ILE A 135 -7.35 8.04 -3.59
C ILE A 135 -8.59 8.93 -3.70
N ARG A 136 -8.46 10.23 -3.41
CA ARG A 136 -9.61 11.16 -3.37
C ARG A 136 -10.25 11.43 -4.74
N ASN A 137 -9.58 11.08 -5.85
CA ASN A 137 -10.23 11.21 -7.15
C ASN A 137 -11.34 10.16 -7.30
N GLU A 138 -12.42 10.54 -7.97
CA GLU A 138 -13.65 9.75 -8.05
C GLU A 138 -13.41 8.35 -8.64
N SER A 139 -12.62 8.24 -9.71
CA SER A 139 -12.31 6.96 -10.36
C SER A 139 -11.61 5.98 -9.41
N ASN A 140 -10.56 6.43 -8.72
CA ASN A 140 -9.81 5.57 -7.81
C ASN A 140 -10.62 5.22 -6.55
N LEU A 141 -11.41 6.16 -6.02
CA LEU A 141 -12.31 5.88 -4.91
C LEU A 141 -13.35 4.82 -5.30
N ASN A 142 -13.96 4.95 -6.47
CA ASN A 142 -14.92 3.97 -6.99
C ASN A 142 -14.27 2.60 -7.21
N ASN A 143 -13.03 2.56 -7.71
CA ASN A 143 -12.27 1.31 -7.83
C ASN A 143 -12.01 0.66 -6.46
N ILE A 144 -11.71 1.45 -5.43
CA ILE A 144 -11.52 0.89 -4.07
C ILE A 144 -12.81 0.30 -3.54
N ILE A 145 -13.93 1.00 -3.72
CA ILE A 145 -15.24 0.51 -3.28
C ILE A 145 -15.58 -0.79 -4.01
N SER A 146 -15.44 -0.82 -5.35
CA SER A 146 -15.81 -1.98 -6.15
C SER A 146 -14.91 -3.20 -5.94
N ILE A 147 -13.61 -3.00 -5.68
CA ILE A 147 -12.68 -4.10 -5.46
C ILE A 147 -12.75 -4.62 -4.03
N SER A 148 -12.79 -3.74 -3.02
CA SER A 148 -12.66 -4.13 -1.61
C SER A 148 -13.96 -4.24 -0.82
N LEU A 149 -15.01 -3.52 -1.21
CA LEU A 149 -16.24 -3.40 -0.41
C LEU A 149 -17.46 -4.05 -1.07
N GLU A 150 -17.25 -4.68 -2.22
CA GLU A 150 -18.24 -5.51 -2.92
C GLU A 150 -17.86 -7.00 -2.86
N PRO A 151 -18.82 -7.92 -3.07
CA PRO A 151 -18.53 -9.34 -3.15
C PRO A 151 -17.52 -9.68 -4.26
N PRO A 152 -16.62 -10.66 -4.04
CA PRO A 152 -16.52 -11.50 -2.84
C PRO A 152 -15.66 -10.90 -1.72
N HIS A 153 -14.87 -9.86 -1.97
CA HIS A 153 -13.85 -9.38 -1.02
C HIS A 153 -14.42 -8.70 0.22
N CYS A 154 -15.67 -8.24 0.19
CA CYS A 154 -16.35 -7.69 1.35
C CYS A 154 -16.49 -8.68 2.53
N HIS A 155 -16.32 -9.98 2.28
CA HIS A 155 -16.32 -11.03 3.31
C HIS A 155 -14.94 -11.24 3.95
N ASP A 156 -13.86 -10.71 3.37
CA ASP A 156 -12.54 -10.71 4.02
C ASP A 156 -12.43 -9.52 4.97
N HIS A 157 -12.75 -9.74 6.25
CA HIS A 157 -12.69 -8.71 7.28
C HIS A 157 -11.30 -8.08 7.44
N ARG A 158 -10.22 -8.81 7.12
CA ARG A 158 -8.86 -8.26 7.17
C ARG A 158 -8.64 -7.29 6.01
N PHE A 159 -9.07 -7.65 4.81
CA PHE A 159 -8.97 -6.80 3.63
C PHE A 159 -9.80 -5.53 3.79
N VAL A 160 -11.06 -5.65 4.24
CA VAL A 160 -11.94 -4.49 4.52
C VAL A 160 -11.32 -3.57 5.58
N ALA A 161 -10.74 -4.12 6.64
CA ALA A 161 -10.06 -3.33 7.68
C ALA A 161 -8.87 -2.54 7.12
N ASP A 162 -8.06 -3.16 6.26
CA ASP A 162 -6.92 -2.50 5.60
C ASP A 162 -7.41 -1.42 4.62
N THR A 163 -8.49 -1.67 3.87
CA THR A 163 -9.14 -0.68 3.00
C THR A 163 -9.58 0.55 3.80
N CYS A 164 -10.22 0.35 4.95
CA CYS A 164 -10.63 1.44 5.82
C CYS A 164 -9.41 2.22 6.33
N GLU A 165 -8.30 1.56 6.66
CA GLU A 165 -7.07 2.26 7.06
C GLU A 165 -6.50 3.14 5.93
N VAL A 166 -6.51 2.64 4.69
CA VAL A 166 -6.13 3.42 3.50
C VAL A 166 -7.03 4.63 3.32
N LEU A 167 -8.35 4.45 3.43
CA LEU A 167 -9.32 5.54 3.33
C LEU A 167 -9.09 6.58 4.43
N LEU A 168 -8.98 6.16 5.70
CA LEU A 168 -8.72 7.05 6.81
C LEU A 168 -7.46 7.89 6.60
N LYS A 169 -6.35 7.27 6.20
CA LYS A 169 -5.09 7.97 5.87
C LYS A 169 -5.28 8.97 4.74
N SER A 170 -6.06 8.62 3.73
CA SER A 170 -6.31 9.46 2.55
C SER A 170 -7.24 10.62 2.84
N PHE A 171 -8.17 10.49 3.78
CA PHE A 171 -9.16 11.53 4.12
C PHE A 171 -8.82 12.28 5.42
N LYS A 172 -7.64 12.05 6.02
CA LYS A 172 -7.18 12.82 7.19
C LYS A 172 -7.30 14.32 6.92
N LEU A 173 -7.86 15.01 7.91
CA LEU A 173 -7.89 16.46 7.98
C LEU A 173 -6.44 16.96 8.02
N PRO A 174 -6.01 17.87 7.14
CA PRO A 174 -4.73 18.53 7.31
C PRO A 174 -4.68 19.30 8.64
N GLN A 175 -3.46 19.61 9.10
CA GLN A 175 -3.27 20.49 10.25
C GLN A 175 -3.98 21.84 10.01
N ILE A 176 -4.40 22.50 11.10
CA ILE A 176 -5.41 23.57 11.21
C ILE A 176 -5.29 24.69 10.16
N ASP A 177 -4.13 24.89 9.55
CA ASP A 177 -3.88 25.96 8.57
C ASP A 177 -4.35 25.66 7.13
N LEU A 178 -4.92 24.47 6.84
CA LEU A 178 -5.39 24.06 5.50
C LEU A 178 -6.87 23.66 5.46
N MET A 179 -7.66 24.09 6.45
CA MET A 179 -9.10 23.77 6.56
C MET A 179 -9.92 24.14 5.31
N GLU A 180 -9.52 25.15 4.54
CA GLU A 180 -10.27 25.59 3.36
C GLU A 180 -10.27 24.56 2.20
N LYS A 181 -9.47 23.50 2.28
CA LYS A 181 -9.38 22.42 1.27
C LYS A 181 -9.85 21.06 1.82
N PHE A 182 -10.83 21.07 2.71
CA PHE A 182 -11.44 19.83 3.18
C PHE A 182 -12.26 19.16 2.08
N PHE A 183 -11.85 17.95 1.75
CA PHE A 183 -12.62 17.06 0.90
C PHE A 183 -13.39 16.09 1.80
N LYS A 184 -14.69 16.34 1.96
CA LYS A 184 -15.60 15.46 2.69
C LYS A 184 -16.57 14.83 1.69
N LEU A 185 -16.77 13.52 1.80
CA LEU A 185 -17.76 12.83 0.99
C LEU A 185 -19.18 13.17 1.47
N PRO A 186 -20.17 13.24 0.56
CA PRO A 186 -21.57 13.35 0.93
C PRO A 186 -22.00 12.23 1.90
N PRO A 187 -22.87 12.50 2.90
CA PRO A 187 -23.30 11.49 3.85
C PRO A 187 -23.99 10.26 3.22
N ASP A 188 -24.57 10.43 2.05
CA ASP A 188 -25.24 9.42 1.23
C ASP A 188 -24.33 8.75 0.20
N HIS A 189 -23.03 9.07 0.21
CA HIS A 189 -22.05 8.47 -0.70
C HIS A 189 -22.02 6.94 -0.57
N LEU A 190 -21.88 6.24 -1.71
CA LEU A 190 -21.91 4.79 -1.82
C LEU A 190 -20.99 4.10 -0.79
N LEU A 191 -19.80 4.67 -0.56
CA LEU A 191 -18.85 4.21 0.47
C LEU A 191 -19.53 3.96 1.83
N PHE A 192 -20.27 4.94 2.36
CA PHE A 192 -20.89 4.84 3.67
C PHE A 192 -22.07 3.86 3.68
N ILE A 193 -22.77 3.72 2.57
CA ILE A 193 -23.81 2.70 2.40
C ILE A 193 -23.19 1.30 2.46
N ARG A 194 -22.08 1.08 1.73
CA ARG A 194 -21.36 -0.20 1.70
C ARG A 194 -20.78 -0.58 3.05
N LEU A 195 -20.09 0.34 3.73
CA LEU A 195 -19.52 0.06 5.05
C LEU A 195 -20.60 -0.32 6.08
N ARG A 196 -21.76 0.36 6.04
CA ARG A 196 -22.90 0.00 6.91
C ARG A 196 -23.43 -1.39 6.63
N SER A 197 -23.60 -1.76 5.35
CA SER A 197 -24.03 -3.13 4.97
C SER A 197 -23.05 -4.18 5.48
N ILE A 198 -21.75 -3.98 5.24
CA ILE A 198 -20.72 -4.95 5.65
C ILE A 198 -20.76 -5.19 7.17
N ILE A 199 -20.87 -4.14 7.98
CA ILE A 199 -20.96 -4.30 9.45
C ILE A 199 -22.24 -5.06 9.84
N ALA A 200 -23.38 -4.73 9.22
CA ALA A 200 -24.65 -5.37 9.52
C ALA A 200 -24.66 -6.85 9.14
N ASP A 201 -24.14 -7.18 7.95
CA ASP A 201 -24.14 -8.54 7.40
C ASP A 201 -23.14 -9.46 8.13
N SER A 202 -22.03 -8.89 8.62
CA SER A 202 -20.95 -9.64 9.27
C SER A 202 -21.11 -9.85 10.77
N ILE A 203 -22.09 -9.22 11.42
CA ILE A 203 -22.23 -9.26 12.90
C ILE A 203 -22.40 -10.68 13.45
N SER A 204 -22.91 -11.59 12.62
CA SER A 204 -23.14 -13.00 12.97
C SER A 204 -21.91 -13.89 12.78
N ASP A 205 -20.80 -13.37 12.26
CA ASP A 205 -19.56 -14.13 12.03
C ASP A 205 -18.69 -14.21 13.30
N ILE A 206 -19.07 -15.14 14.17
CA ILE A 206 -18.46 -15.35 15.49
C ILE A 206 -17.02 -15.89 15.38
N ASP A 207 -16.68 -16.56 14.28
CA ASP A 207 -15.38 -17.21 14.09
C ASP A 207 -14.30 -16.26 13.55
N SER A 208 -14.71 -15.07 13.09
CA SER A 208 -13.77 -14.13 12.51
C SER A 208 -12.89 -13.42 13.54
N LYS A 209 -11.60 -13.74 13.50
CA LYS A 209 -10.53 -13.08 14.28
C LYS A 209 -10.36 -11.59 13.95
N TYR A 210 -10.89 -11.12 12.82
CA TYR A 210 -10.70 -9.75 12.34
C TYR A 210 -11.97 -8.90 12.38
N TRP A 211 -13.12 -9.46 12.77
CA TRP A 211 -14.39 -8.73 12.77
C TRP A 211 -14.32 -7.45 13.61
N LEU A 212 -13.80 -7.52 14.83
CA LEU A 212 -13.67 -6.35 15.71
C LEU A 212 -12.78 -5.25 15.10
N ARG A 213 -11.65 -5.66 14.48
CA ARG A 213 -10.74 -4.72 13.80
C ARG A 213 -11.45 -4.05 12.63
N MET A 214 -12.15 -4.84 11.82
CA MET A 214 -12.93 -4.35 10.68
C MET A 214 -14.02 -3.37 11.13
N ALA A 215 -14.90 -3.78 12.04
CA ALA A 215 -16.00 -2.94 12.53
C ALA A 215 -15.51 -1.61 13.12
N SER A 216 -14.44 -1.66 13.94
CA SER A 216 -13.82 -0.44 14.49
C SER A 216 -13.26 0.47 13.40
N SER A 217 -12.64 -0.08 12.36
CA SER A 217 -12.12 0.70 11.25
C SER A 217 -13.23 1.29 10.38
N CYS A 218 -14.29 0.53 10.09
CA CYS A 218 -15.43 1.00 9.30
C CYS A 218 -16.15 2.18 9.99
N ILE A 219 -16.31 2.14 11.31
CA ILE A 219 -16.95 3.22 12.09
C ILE A 219 -16.11 4.52 12.07
N LYS A 220 -14.79 4.41 11.92
CA LYS A 220 -13.90 5.58 11.90
C LYS A 220 -13.94 6.34 10.57
N VAL A 221 -14.25 5.64 9.46
CA VAL A 221 -14.31 6.20 8.10
C VAL A 221 -15.52 7.13 7.97
#